data_AF-A0A8A1UPG3-F1
#
_entry.id   AF-A0A8A1UPG3-F1
#
_cell.length_a   1.000
_cell.length_b   1.000
_cell.length_c   1.000
_cell.angle_alpha   90.00
_cell.angle_beta   90.00
_cell.angle_gamma   90.00
#
_symmetry.space_group_name_H-M   'P 1'
#
loop_
_entity.id
_entity.type
_entity.pdbx_description
1 polymer ?
#
loop_
_entity_poly.entity_id
_entity_poly.type
_entity_poly.pdbx_seq_one_letter_code
_entity_poly.pdbx_strand_id
1 'polypeptide(L)'
;MNTAQPPPGASRPGGRTARTRQAVLDAAFQELGDGGYAALTVERIAQRSGVHAATIYRRWRTIERIVCELMVDISAEVPLPDTGALADDLRALARSIAAFYAEPRFRGLLEAVVSAAAREPAAADVLREFFEERLRLAGRMVHRAVERGELAGGADADEIMAALGAPFYYRLLIARRPIDLRLADRAAEAAWTAARAGIFTRGPQDAKPGNAELQSAESQDAEPGTADLQSAEPRNAEPGNAGGGR
;
A
#
# COMPACT_ATOMS: atom_id res chain seq x y z
N MET A 1 5.76 25.13 50.15
CA MET A 1 5.97 25.35 48.71
C MET A 1 5.78 24.03 48.00
N ASN A 2 4.92 24.04 46.99
CA ASN A 2 4.06 22.95 46.54
C ASN A 2 4.76 22.04 45.51
N THR A 3 4.90 20.75 45.78
CA THR A 3 5.32 19.74 44.78
C THR A 3 4.13 19.38 43.91
N ALA A 4 4.08 19.91 42.69
CA ALA A 4 3.06 19.57 41.70
C ALA A 4 3.27 18.13 41.21
N GLN A 5 2.31 17.27 41.52
CA GLN A 5 2.21 15.90 41.03
C GLN A 5 1.69 15.91 39.58
N PRO A 6 2.29 15.16 38.63
CA PRO A 6 1.83 15.15 37.25
C PRO A 6 0.50 14.39 37.09
N PRO A 7 -0.33 14.74 36.09
CA PRO A 7 -1.66 14.17 35.91
C PRO A 7 -1.60 12.68 35.52
N PRO A 8 -2.52 11.85 36.04
CA PRO A 8 -2.61 10.44 35.67
C PRO A 8 -3.25 10.31 34.28
N GLY A 9 -2.49 9.80 33.29
CA GLY A 9 -3.03 9.53 31.95
C GLY A 9 -2.10 9.80 30.78
N ALA A 10 -0.86 10.26 31.00
CA ALA A 10 0.12 10.37 29.91
C ALA A 10 0.53 8.98 29.42
N SER A 11 -0.11 8.50 28.35
CA SER A 11 0.32 7.33 27.59
C SER A 11 1.75 7.58 27.09
N ARG A 12 2.71 6.90 27.72
CA ARG A 12 4.12 6.95 27.29
C ARG A 12 4.26 6.22 25.95
N PRO A 13 5.03 6.75 24.98
CA PRO A 13 5.45 5.97 23.82
C PRO A 13 6.20 4.74 24.32
N GLY A 14 5.71 3.53 24.01
CA GLY A 14 6.22 2.26 24.59
C GLY A 14 5.42 1.69 25.77
N GLY A 15 4.18 2.14 25.98
CA GLY A 15 3.29 1.65 27.03
C GLY A 15 2.90 0.16 26.93
N ARG A 16 2.13 -0.32 27.92
CA ARG A 16 1.64 -1.72 28.03
C ARG A 16 1.03 -2.23 26.72
N THR A 17 0.30 -1.38 26.00
CA THR A 17 -0.35 -1.69 24.72
C THR A 17 0.62 -2.06 23.59
N ALA A 18 1.81 -1.43 23.54
CA ALA A 18 2.83 -1.74 22.54
C ALA A 18 3.52 -3.07 22.86
N ARG A 19 3.81 -3.34 24.14
CA ARG A 19 4.35 -4.64 24.58
C ARG A 19 3.37 -5.79 24.35
N THR A 20 2.09 -5.58 24.64
CA THR A 20 1.03 -6.56 24.34
C THR A 20 0.92 -6.81 22.84
N ARG A 21 1.03 -5.77 22.01
CA ARG A 21 1.05 -5.92 20.55
C ARG A 21 2.22 -6.81 20.12
N GLN A 22 3.44 -6.44 20.51
CA GLN A 22 4.64 -7.16 20.10
C GLN A 22 4.60 -8.64 20.54
N ALA A 23 4.21 -8.91 21.78
CA ALA A 23 4.08 -10.27 22.29
C ALA A 23 3.12 -11.14 21.47
N VAL A 24 2.02 -10.56 20.95
CA VAL A 24 1.07 -11.26 20.09
C VAL A 24 1.65 -11.50 18.70
N LEU A 25 2.32 -10.50 18.10
CA LEU A 25 2.94 -10.65 16.79
C LEU A 25 4.10 -11.66 16.81
N ASP A 26 4.96 -11.60 17.83
CA ASP A 26 6.07 -12.54 18.02
C ASP A 26 5.54 -13.98 18.20
N ALA A 27 4.47 -14.14 18.97
CA ALA A 27 3.83 -15.44 19.15
C ALA A 27 3.20 -15.97 17.84
N ALA A 28 2.52 -15.11 17.08
CA ALA A 28 1.96 -15.47 15.78
C ALA A 28 3.07 -15.88 14.78
N PHE A 29 4.19 -15.16 14.78
CA PHE A 29 5.34 -15.48 13.95
C PHE A 29 5.93 -16.86 14.29
N GLN A 30 6.06 -17.18 15.57
CA GLN A 30 6.55 -18.48 16.02
C GLN A 30 5.56 -19.61 15.68
N GLU A 31 4.26 -19.42 15.89
CA GLU A 31 3.24 -20.41 15.53
C GLU A 31 3.20 -20.67 14.01
N LEU A 32 3.38 -19.61 13.19
CA LEU A 32 3.53 -19.74 11.74
C LEU A 32 4.75 -20.59 11.37
N GLY A 33 5.88 -20.41 12.06
CA GLY A 33 7.08 -21.21 11.85
C GLY A 33 6.94 -22.67 12.26
N ASP A 34 6.26 -22.93 13.38
CA ASP A 34 6.13 -24.28 13.96
C ASP A 34 5.07 -25.13 13.26
N GLY A 35 3.94 -24.55 12.86
CA GLY A 35 2.76 -25.28 12.36
C GLY A 35 2.21 -24.81 11.02
N GLY A 36 2.75 -23.73 10.44
CA GLY A 36 2.21 -23.11 9.23
C GLY A 36 0.87 -22.41 9.46
N TYR A 37 0.33 -21.80 8.40
CA TYR A 37 -0.87 -20.95 8.48
C TYR A 37 -2.10 -21.69 9.03
N ALA A 38 -2.34 -22.92 8.58
CA ALA A 38 -3.51 -23.71 8.97
C ALA A 38 -3.56 -24.09 10.45
N ALA A 39 -2.41 -24.05 11.15
CA ALA A 39 -2.34 -24.35 12.57
C ALA A 39 -2.55 -23.12 13.46
N LEU A 40 -2.64 -21.89 12.91
CA LEU A 40 -2.83 -20.70 13.72
C LEU A 40 -4.23 -20.65 14.31
N THR A 41 -4.28 -20.48 15.62
CA THR A 41 -5.50 -20.15 16.35
C THR A 41 -5.23 -19.07 17.39
N VAL A 42 -6.28 -18.35 17.78
CA VAL A 42 -6.18 -17.30 18.81
C VAL A 42 -5.75 -17.91 20.14
N GLU A 43 -6.17 -19.14 20.43
CA GLU A 43 -5.83 -19.88 21.64
C GLU A 43 -4.34 -20.20 21.71
N ARG A 44 -3.74 -20.66 20.60
CA ARG A 44 -2.30 -20.95 20.53
C ARG A 44 -1.48 -19.69 20.67
N ILE A 45 -1.89 -18.61 20.00
CA ILE A 45 -1.24 -17.30 20.14
C ILE A 45 -1.39 -16.77 21.57
N ALA A 46 -2.57 -16.89 22.19
CA ALA A 46 -2.81 -16.48 23.57
C ALA A 46 -1.92 -17.25 24.55
N GLN A 47 -1.84 -18.57 24.39
CA GLN A 47 -1.01 -19.44 25.21
C GLN A 47 0.47 -19.06 25.12
N ARG A 48 0.97 -18.83 23.89
CA ARG A 48 2.38 -18.48 23.67
C ARG A 48 2.74 -17.06 24.07
N SER A 49 1.89 -16.09 23.74
CA SER A 49 2.12 -14.66 24.06
C SER A 49 1.92 -14.34 25.54
N GLY A 50 1.22 -15.20 26.28
CA GLY A 50 0.74 -14.92 27.64
C GLY A 50 -0.36 -13.86 27.69
N VAL A 51 -0.91 -13.45 26.54
CA VAL A 51 -1.99 -12.47 26.45
C VAL A 51 -3.34 -13.19 26.43
N HIS A 52 -4.25 -12.78 27.30
CA HIS A 52 -5.57 -13.40 27.39
C HIS A 52 -6.33 -13.32 26.06
N ALA A 53 -6.94 -14.44 25.61
CA ALA A 53 -7.63 -14.54 24.32
C ALA A 53 -8.68 -13.44 24.09
N ALA A 54 -9.48 -13.09 25.11
CA ALA A 54 -10.44 -11.99 25.03
C ALA A 54 -9.81 -10.63 24.66
N THR A 55 -8.56 -10.39 25.07
CA THR A 55 -7.80 -9.18 24.68
C THR A 55 -7.40 -9.24 23.21
N ILE A 56 -7.03 -10.42 22.71
CA ILE A 56 -6.68 -10.63 21.30
C ILE A 56 -7.92 -10.46 20.41
N TYR A 57 -9.03 -11.12 20.73
CA TYR A 57 -10.30 -10.97 20.00
C TYR A 57 -10.79 -9.52 19.95
N ARG A 58 -10.72 -8.79 21.06
CA ARG A 58 -11.17 -7.38 21.10
C ARG A 58 -10.36 -6.49 20.13
N ARG A 59 -9.06 -6.74 20.00
CA ARG A 59 -8.16 -5.86 19.24
C ARG A 59 -8.04 -6.24 17.77
N TRP A 60 -7.84 -7.52 17.47
CA TRP A 60 -7.60 -7.97 16.10
C TRP A 60 -8.83 -8.56 15.43
N ARG A 61 -9.78 -9.08 16.22
CA ARG A 61 -11.00 -9.79 15.78
C ARG A 61 -10.74 -11.12 15.06
N THR A 62 -9.77 -11.16 14.15
CA THR A 62 -9.48 -12.35 13.33
C THR A 62 -7.98 -12.63 13.25
N ILE A 63 -7.61 -13.85 12.85
CA ILE A 63 -6.20 -14.26 12.66
C ILE A 63 -5.57 -13.52 11.50
N GLU A 64 -6.32 -13.30 10.42
CA GLU A 64 -5.88 -12.60 9.22
C GLU A 64 -5.37 -11.19 9.55
N ARG A 65 -6.07 -10.49 10.46
CA ARG A 65 -5.64 -9.16 10.92
C ARG A 65 -4.34 -9.22 11.72
N ILE A 66 -4.11 -10.28 12.50
CA ILE A 66 -2.84 -10.49 13.20
C ILE A 66 -1.72 -10.77 12.19
N VAL A 67 -1.97 -11.62 11.20
CA VAL A 67 -0.96 -11.98 10.18
C VAL A 67 -0.64 -10.79 9.28
N CYS A 68 -1.63 -10.03 8.84
CA CYS A 68 -1.41 -8.80 8.07
C CYS A 68 -0.58 -7.79 8.87
N GLU A 69 -0.94 -7.56 10.14
CA GLU A 69 -0.18 -6.65 11.01
C GLU A 69 1.25 -7.15 11.27
N LEU A 70 1.45 -8.47 11.42
CA LEU A 70 2.76 -9.10 11.54
C LEU A 70 3.62 -8.88 10.29
N MET A 71 3.06 -9.10 9.09
CA MET A 71 3.79 -8.90 7.84
C MET A 71 4.19 -7.43 7.66
N VAL A 72 3.28 -6.50 7.97
CA VAL A 72 3.57 -5.06 7.94
C VAL A 72 4.68 -4.70 8.93
N ASP A 73 4.59 -5.19 10.17
CA ASP A 73 5.57 -4.93 11.24
C ASP A 73 6.98 -5.38 10.83
N ILE A 74 7.09 -6.62 10.36
CA ILE A 74 8.35 -7.20 9.92
C ILE A 74 8.90 -6.46 8.68
N SER A 75 8.03 -6.10 7.74
CA SER A 75 8.47 -5.39 6.53
C SER A 75 9.01 -3.99 6.80
N ALA A 76 8.67 -3.39 7.95
CA ALA A 76 9.21 -2.10 8.38
C ALA A 76 10.71 -2.18 8.71
N GLU A 77 11.26 -3.37 8.93
CA GLU A 77 12.71 -3.61 9.07
C GLU A 77 13.48 -3.38 7.76
N VAL A 78 12.78 -3.30 6.62
CA VAL A 78 13.37 -2.96 5.32
C VAL A 78 13.16 -1.46 5.05
N PRO A 79 14.15 -0.61 5.37
CA PRO A 79 14.02 0.83 5.24
C PRO A 79 13.91 1.24 3.78
N LEU A 80 13.20 2.35 3.54
CA LEU A 80 13.14 2.96 2.22
C LEU A 80 14.32 3.94 2.07
N PRO A 81 15.24 3.71 1.14
CA PRO A 81 16.37 4.59 0.90
C PRO A 81 15.94 5.98 0.44
N ASP A 82 16.78 6.99 0.69
CA ASP A 82 16.65 8.35 0.16
C ASP A 82 18.02 8.95 -0.11
N THR A 83 18.70 8.40 -1.11
CA THR A 83 20.06 8.79 -1.50
C THR A 83 20.06 10.02 -2.42
N GLY A 84 18.90 10.43 -2.93
CA GLY A 84 18.77 11.49 -3.92
C GLY A 84 18.85 11.04 -5.38
N ALA A 85 19.06 9.74 -5.64
CA ALA A 85 19.05 9.17 -6.99
C ALA A 85 18.26 7.84 -7.00
N LEU A 86 17.31 7.69 -7.92
CA LEU A 86 16.43 6.51 -7.95
C LEU A 86 17.19 5.22 -8.22
N ALA A 87 18.20 5.26 -9.08
CA ALA A 87 19.01 4.08 -9.40
C ALA A 87 19.71 3.51 -8.15
N ASP A 88 20.23 4.38 -7.28
CA ASP A 88 20.91 4.00 -6.06
C ASP A 88 19.91 3.57 -4.97
N ASP A 89 18.78 4.26 -4.90
CA ASP A 89 17.64 3.92 -4.04
C ASP A 89 17.10 2.52 -4.35
N LEU A 90 16.86 2.18 -5.62
CA LEU A 90 16.40 0.86 -6.05
C LEU A 90 17.42 -0.23 -5.71
N ARG A 91 18.72 0.04 -5.90
CA ARG A 91 19.80 -0.90 -5.57
C ARG A 91 19.90 -1.14 -4.07
N ALA A 92 19.86 -0.09 -3.26
CA ALA A 92 19.89 -0.18 -1.81
C ALA A 92 18.67 -0.93 -1.26
N LEU A 93 17.48 -0.67 -1.81
CA LEU A 93 16.27 -1.39 -1.45
C LEU A 93 16.35 -2.87 -1.84
N ALA A 94 16.76 -3.18 -3.07
CA ALA A 94 16.91 -4.57 -3.53
C ALA A 94 17.88 -5.37 -2.65
N ARG A 95 19.00 -4.77 -2.23
CA ARG A 95 19.95 -5.40 -1.31
C ARG A 95 19.38 -5.59 0.08
N SER A 96 18.57 -4.64 0.56
CA SER A 96 17.87 -4.76 1.85
C SER A 96 16.84 -5.89 1.80
N ILE A 97 16.10 -6.05 0.69
CA ILE A 97 15.21 -7.19 0.44
C ILE A 97 15.99 -8.50 0.42
N ALA A 98 17.17 -8.54 -0.22
CA ALA A 98 18.01 -9.73 -0.23
C ALA A 98 18.51 -10.12 1.16
N ALA A 99 18.97 -9.15 1.95
CA ALA A 99 19.41 -9.36 3.32
C ALA A 99 18.25 -9.85 4.21
N PHE A 100 17.06 -9.26 4.03
CA PHE A 100 15.85 -9.67 4.72
C PHE A 100 15.50 -11.15 4.42
N TYR A 101 15.44 -11.54 3.15
CA TYR A 101 15.18 -12.95 2.79
C TYR A 101 16.37 -13.89 2.96
N ALA A 102 17.55 -13.40 3.36
CA ALA A 102 18.65 -14.28 3.76
C ALA A 102 18.30 -15.04 5.04
N GLU A 103 17.43 -14.48 5.89
CA GLU A 103 17.00 -15.14 7.11
C GLU A 103 15.91 -16.19 6.83
N PRO A 104 16.11 -17.48 7.19
CA PRO A 104 15.14 -18.55 6.91
C PRO A 104 13.74 -18.28 7.45
N ARG A 105 13.63 -17.63 8.61
CA ARG A 105 12.36 -17.33 9.26
C ARG A 105 11.46 -16.41 8.43
N PHE A 106 12.04 -15.41 7.76
CA PHE A 106 11.28 -14.46 6.94
C PHE A 106 10.84 -15.06 5.60
N ARG A 107 11.65 -15.99 5.06
CA ARG A 107 11.24 -16.82 3.92
C ARG A 107 10.06 -17.72 4.28
N GLY A 108 10.15 -18.41 5.42
CA GLY A 108 9.09 -19.30 5.90
C GLY A 108 7.76 -18.57 6.14
N LEU A 109 7.80 -17.34 6.68
CA LEU A 109 6.61 -16.50 6.82
C LEU A 109 5.92 -16.26 5.48
N LEU A 110 6.66 -15.79 4.47
CA LEU A 110 6.09 -15.49 3.16
C LEU A 110 5.57 -16.77 2.47
N GLU A 111 6.34 -17.87 2.54
CA GLU A 111 5.93 -19.17 1.99
C GLU A 111 4.63 -19.67 2.63
N ALA A 112 4.49 -19.55 3.96
CA ALA A 112 3.29 -19.97 4.68
C ALA A 112 2.04 -19.18 4.23
N VAL A 113 2.15 -17.86 4.11
CA VAL A 113 1.03 -17.01 3.70
C VAL A 113 0.66 -17.23 2.23
N VAL A 114 1.65 -17.30 1.33
CA VAL A 114 1.39 -17.58 -0.10
C VAL A 114 0.77 -18.96 -0.29
N SER A 115 1.23 -19.97 0.47
CA SER A 115 0.65 -21.31 0.41
C SER A 115 -0.81 -21.33 0.87
N ALA A 116 -1.16 -20.53 1.89
CA ALA A 116 -2.54 -20.42 2.38
C ALA A 116 -3.45 -19.68 1.37
N ALA A 117 -2.94 -18.61 0.76
CA ALA A 117 -3.66 -17.80 -0.22
C ALA A 117 -4.17 -18.60 -1.43
N ALA A 118 -3.54 -19.74 -1.74
CA ALA A 118 -3.98 -20.63 -2.82
C ALA A 118 -5.33 -21.34 -2.55
N ARG A 119 -5.77 -21.41 -1.29
CA ARG A 119 -6.97 -22.16 -0.87
C ARG A 119 -7.92 -21.36 0.01
N GLU A 120 -7.43 -20.31 0.66
CA GLU A 120 -8.16 -19.51 1.63
C GLU A 120 -8.28 -18.05 1.14
N PRO A 121 -9.50 -17.60 0.77
CA PRO A 121 -9.71 -16.23 0.30
C PRO A 121 -9.22 -15.17 1.28
N ALA A 122 -9.39 -15.42 2.58
CA ALA A 122 -8.98 -14.49 3.62
C ALA A 122 -7.44 -14.32 3.69
N ALA A 123 -6.68 -15.38 3.43
CA ALA A 123 -5.21 -15.30 3.31
C ALA A 123 -4.77 -14.60 2.01
N ALA A 124 -5.52 -14.77 0.92
CA ALA A 124 -5.28 -14.02 -0.32
C ALA A 124 -5.53 -12.51 -0.13
N ASP A 125 -6.55 -12.14 0.64
CA ASP A 125 -6.82 -10.75 0.99
C ASP A 125 -5.69 -10.16 1.84
N VAL A 126 -5.17 -10.90 2.83
CA VAL A 126 -3.99 -10.49 3.63
C VAL A 126 -2.79 -10.23 2.72
N LEU A 127 -2.51 -11.13 1.78
CA LEU A 127 -1.38 -11.00 0.86
C LEU A 127 -1.53 -9.76 -0.04
N ARG A 128 -2.75 -9.52 -0.54
CA ARG A 128 -3.09 -8.35 -1.35
C ARG A 128 -2.90 -7.05 -0.56
N GLU A 129 -3.52 -6.93 0.61
CA GLU A 129 -3.42 -5.75 1.48
C GLU A 129 -1.96 -5.43 1.85
N PHE A 130 -1.17 -6.46 2.18
CA PHE A 130 0.25 -6.29 2.50
C PHE A 130 1.04 -5.71 1.32
N PHE A 131 0.85 -6.27 0.12
CA PHE A 131 1.58 -5.83 -1.05
C PHE A 131 1.13 -4.46 -1.56
N GLU A 132 -0.17 -4.15 -1.49
CA GLU A 132 -0.69 -2.81 -1.80
C GLU A 132 -0.04 -1.76 -0.91
N GLU A 133 0.02 -1.97 0.40
CA GLU A 133 0.67 -1.02 1.30
C GLU A 133 2.18 -0.93 1.06
N ARG A 134 2.88 -2.04 0.81
CA ARG A 134 4.32 -1.99 0.53
C ARG A 134 4.65 -1.31 -0.78
N LEU A 135 3.89 -1.55 -1.84
CA LEU A 135 4.06 -0.86 -3.12
C LEU A 135 3.80 0.64 -2.96
N ARG A 136 2.71 1.02 -2.27
CA ARG A 136 2.41 2.43 -1.97
C ARG A 136 3.52 3.13 -1.18
N LEU A 137 4.05 2.48 -0.14
CA LEU A 137 5.14 3.04 0.66
C LEU A 137 6.43 3.21 -0.18
N ALA A 138 6.80 2.20 -0.96
CA ALA A 138 8.00 2.24 -1.78
C ALA A 138 7.86 3.18 -3.00
N GLY A 139 6.64 3.38 -3.48
CA GLY A 139 6.33 4.33 -4.56
C GLY A 139 6.72 5.77 -4.23
N ARG A 140 6.89 6.13 -2.95
CA ARG A 140 7.48 7.42 -2.56
C ARG A 140 8.86 7.67 -3.18
N MET A 141 9.68 6.63 -3.36
CA MET A 141 10.99 6.77 -4.04
C MET A 141 10.81 7.22 -5.49
N VAL A 142 9.82 6.65 -6.18
CA VAL A 142 9.48 6.98 -7.57
C VAL A 142 8.91 8.40 -7.67
N HIS A 143 8.01 8.79 -6.76
CA HIS A 143 7.47 10.16 -6.73
C HIS A 143 8.57 11.21 -6.60
N ARG A 144 9.51 11.02 -5.66
CA ARG A 144 10.65 11.94 -5.52
C ARG A 144 11.54 11.96 -6.78
N ALA A 145 11.70 10.82 -7.45
CA ALA A 145 12.47 10.74 -8.69
C ALA A 145 11.80 11.51 -9.84
N VAL A 146 10.46 11.47 -9.92
CA VAL A 146 9.67 12.29 -10.86
C VAL A 146 9.83 13.78 -10.54
N GLU A 147 9.74 14.18 -9.27
CA GLU A 147 9.96 15.57 -8.84
C GLU A 147 11.36 16.09 -9.21
N ARG A 148 12.37 15.22 -9.18
CA ARG A 148 13.75 15.53 -9.60
C ARG A 148 13.97 15.49 -11.11
N GLY A 149 12.98 15.05 -11.89
CA GLY A 149 13.09 14.90 -13.34
C GLY A 149 13.88 13.67 -13.81
N GLU A 150 14.11 12.68 -12.94
CA GLU A 150 14.78 11.42 -13.31
C GLU A 150 13.87 10.48 -14.13
N LEU A 151 12.55 10.62 -13.98
CA LEU A 151 11.53 9.84 -14.67
C LEU A 151 10.45 10.76 -15.26
N ALA A 152 9.74 10.26 -16.28
CA ALA A 152 8.58 10.96 -16.84
C ALA A 152 7.45 11.09 -15.80
N GLY A 153 6.67 12.17 -15.88
CA GLY A 153 5.58 12.46 -14.93
C GLY A 153 4.50 11.39 -14.83
N GLY A 154 4.35 10.54 -15.85
CA GLY A 154 3.41 9.42 -15.87
C GLY A 154 3.96 8.09 -15.36
N ALA A 155 5.14 8.07 -14.73
CA ALA A 155 5.75 6.83 -14.22
C ALA A 155 4.84 6.14 -13.19
N ASP A 156 4.54 4.87 -13.43
CA ASP A 156 3.75 4.03 -12.54
C ASP A 156 4.66 3.43 -11.46
N ALA A 157 4.55 3.97 -10.26
CA ALA A 157 5.30 3.50 -9.11
C ALA A 157 4.99 2.04 -8.76
N ASP A 158 3.74 1.59 -8.92
CA ASP A 158 3.32 0.24 -8.54
C ASP A 158 4.02 -0.78 -9.45
N GLU A 159 4.04 -0.55 -10.77
CA GLU A 159 4.69 -1.42 -11.76
C GLU A 159 6.22 -1.43 -11.62
N ILE A 160 6.85 -0.27 -11.39
CA ILE A 160 8.31 -0.19 -11.14
C ILE A 160 8.69 -1.02 -9.91
N MET A 161 7.91 -0.89 -8.83
CA MET A 161 8.19 -1.60 -7.58
C MET A 161 7.84 -3.09 -7.68
N ALA A 162 6.81 -3.46 -8.45
CA ALA A 162 6.50 -4.85 -8.76
C ALA A 162 7.62 -5.50 -9.58
N ALA A 163 8.15 -4.81 -10.60
CA ALA A 163 9.28 -5.28 -11.39
C ALA A 163 10.56 -5.47 -10.56
N LEU A 164 10.78 -4.62 -9.56
CA LEU A 164 11.88 -4.78 -8.60
C LEU A 164 11.70 -6.04 -7.73
N GLY A 165 10.49 -6.26 -7.20
CA GLY A 165 10.20 -7.33 -6.24
C GLY A 165 10.01 -8.72 -6.87
N ALA A 166 9.41 -8.80 -8.06
CA ALA A 166 9.03 -10.05 -8.72
C ALA A 166 10.16 -11.09 -8.86
N PRO A 167 11.41 -10.71 -9.21
CA PRO A 167 12.52 -11.67 -9.27
C PRO A 167 12.80 -12.37 -7.94
N PHE A 168 12.59 -11.70 -6.80
CA PHE A 168 12.76 -12.29 -5.47
C PHE A 168 11.68 -13.33 -5.19
N TYR A 169 10.41 -13.01 -5.49
CA TYR A 169 9.30 -13.94 -5.29
C TYR A 169 9.38 -15.15 -6.21
N TYR A 170 9.72 -14.95 -7.49
CA TYR A 170 9.98 -16.07 -8.40
C TYR A 170 11.11 -16.95 -7.88
N ARG A 171 12.22 -16.35 -7.44
CA ARG A 171 13.39 -17.09 -6.97
C ARG A 171 13.08 -17.89 -5.70
N LEU A 172 12.33 -17.30 -4.77
CA LEU A 172 11.96 -17.87 -3.50
C LEU A 172 10.89 -18.96 -3.64
N LEU A 173 9.74 -18.61 -4.21
CA LEU A 173 8.52 -19.41 -4.16
C LEU A 173 8.45 -20.45 -5.28
N ILE A 174 9.00 -20.13 -6.45
CA ILE A 174 8.88 -20.97 -7.65
C ILE A 174 10.18 -21.73 -7.90
N ALA A 175 11.28 -21.01 -8.12
CA ALA A 175 12.57 -21.62 -8.44
C ALA A 175 13.26 -22.25 -7.22
N ARG A 176 12.82 -21.92 -5.99
CA ARG A 176 13.33 -22.43 -4.71
C ARG A 176 14.86 -22.40 -4.63
N ARG A 177 15.46 -21.29 -5.03
CA ARG A 177 16.91 -21.07 -5.04
C ARG A 177 17.29 -19.93 -4.08
N PRO A 178 18.56 -19.86 -3.64
CA PRO A 178 19.01 -18.77 -2.78
C PRO A 178 18.77 -17.39 -3.40
N ILE A 179 18.46 -16.43 -2.52
CA ILE A 179 18.49 -15.00 -2.80
C ILE A 179 19.93 -14.53 -2.54
N ASP A 180 20.56 -13.96 -3.56
CA ASP A 180 21.94 -13.48 -3.49
C ASP A 180 22.01 -12.00 -3.93
N LEU A 181 23.13 -11.34 -3.62
CA LEU A 181 23.33 -9.93 -4.00
C LEU A 181 23.35 -9.74 -5.53
N ARG A 182 23.68 -10.78 -6.30
CA ARG A 182 23.66 -10.71 -7.76
C ARG A 182 22.23 -10.61 -8.29
N LEU A 183 21.28 -11.32 -7.68
CA LEU A 183 19.85 -11.16 -7.98
C LEU A 183 19.39 -9.76 -7.64
N ALA A 184 19.77 -9.24 -6.47
CA ALA A 184 19.40 -7.90 -6.04
C ALA A 184 19.88 -6.82 -7.02
N ASP A 185 21.17 -6.85 -7.36
CA ASP A 185 21.77 -5.85 -8.26
C ASP A 185 21.15 -5.92 -9.67
N ARG A 186 20.86 -7.13 -10.17
CA ARG A 186 20.20 -7.31 -11.48
C ARG A 186 18.74 -6.87 -11.48
N ALA A 187 18.00 -7.15 -10.42
CA ALA A 187 16.60 -6.74 -10.28
C ALA A 187 16.51 -5.20 -10.26
N ALA A 188 17.38 -4.55 -9.48
CA ALA A 188 17.46 -3.09 -9.44
C ALA A 188 17.83 -2.48 -10.80
N GLU A 189 18.86 -3.01 -11.47
CA GLU A 189 19.28 -2.49 -12.77
C GLU A 189 18.21 -2.68 -13.86
N ALA A 190 17.51 -3.83 -13.85
CA ALA A 190 16.43 -4.10 -14.78
C ALA A 190 15.24 -3.15 -14.57
N ALA A 191 14.79 -2.99 -13.31
CA ALA A 191 13.71 -2.07 -12.96
C ALA A 191 14.06 -0.62 -13.32
N TRP A 192 15.28 -0.18 -12.99
CA TRP A 192 15.77 1.16 -13.33
C TRP A 192 15.83 1.40 -14.83
N THR A 193 16.42 0.47 -15.58
CA THR A 193 16.56 0.59 -17.04
C THR A 193 15.20 0.69 -17.72
N ALA A 194 14.25 -0.16 -17.34
CA ALA A 194 12.90 -0.15 -17.89
C ALA A 194 12.12 1.12 -17.49
N ALA A 195 12.26 1.59 -16.24
CA ALA A 195 11.64 2.83 -15.79
C ALA A 195 12.15 4.05 -16.57
N ARG A 196 13.47 4.19 -16.72
CA ARG A 196 14.09 5.28 -17.48
C ARG A 196 13.74 5.24 -18.97
N ALA A 197 13.52 4.05 -19.52
CA ALA A 197 13.05 3.87 -20.89
C ALA A 197 11.55 4.16 -21.08
N GLY A 198 10.82 4.49 -20.01
CA GLY A 198 9.39 4.79 -20.06
C GLY A 198 8.49 3.56 -20.21
N ILE A 199 9.00 2.34 -19.95
CA ILE A 199 8.21 1.10 -20.08
C ILE A 199 7.05 1.07 -19.09
N PHE A 200 7.25 1.63 -17.90
CA PHE A 200 6.25 1.65 -16.82
C PHE A 200 5.51 2.98 -16.74
N THR A 201 5.30 3.70 -17.84
CA THR A 201 4.45 4.90 -17.81
C THR A 201 3.00 4.53 -18.03
N ARG A 202 2.09 5.04 -17.18
CA ARG A 202 0.65 4.83 -17.36
C ARG A 202 0.22 5.36 -18.73
N GLY A 203 -0.41 4.50 -19.52
CA GLY A 203 -1.11 4.93 -20.72
C GLY A 203 -2.42 5.63 -20.36
N PRO A 204 -3.07 6.30 -21.34
CA PRO A 204 -4.40 6.90 -21.15
C PRO A 204 -5.48 5.91 -20.68
N GLN A 205 -5.24 4.61 -20.85
CA GLN A 205 -6.17 3.52 -20.53
C GLN A 205 -5.95 2.94 -19.11
N ASP A 206 -4.83 3.27 -18.45
CA ASP A 206 -4.42 2.70 -17.16
C ASP A 206 -4.82 3.59 -15.97
N ALA A 207 -5.56 4.67 -16.22
CA ALA A 207 -6.15 5.48 -15.16
C ALA A 207 -7.16 4.61 -14.38
N LYS A 208 -6.80 4.20 -13.15
CA LYS A 208 -7.67 3.44 -12.24
C LYS A 208 -9.09 4.03 -12.27
N PRO A 209 -10.14 3.23 -12.55
CA PRO A 209 -11.52 3.70 -12.45
C PRO A 209 -11.81 3.98 -10.97
N GLY A 210 -11.62 5.23 -10.57
CA GLY A 210 -11.74 5.66 -9.17
C GLY A 210 -11.67 7.16 -8.97
N ASN A 211 -11.08 7.92 -9.92
CA ASN A 211 -11.09 9.39 -9.88
C ASN A 211 -12.02 10.03 -10.93
N ALA A 212 -12.48 9.29 -11.94
CA ALA A 212 -13.34 9.84 -12.99
C ALA A 212 -14.75 10.19 -12.47
N GLU A 213 -15.27 9.46 -11.48
CA GLU A 213 -16.60 9.70 -10.88
C GLU A 213 -16.60 10.88 -9.88
N LEU A 214 -15.46 11.21 -9.28
CA LEU A 214 -15.35 12.36 -8.36
C LEU A 214 -15.23 13.69 -9.11
N GLN A 215 -14.51 13.73 -10.23
CA GLN A 215 -14.37 14.96 -11.04
C GLN A 215 -15.62 15.31 -11.85
N SER A 216 -16.43 14.30 -12.21
CA SER A 216 -17.71 14.52 -12.89
C SER A 216 -18.83 14.93 -11.91
N ALA A 217 -18.73 14.58 -10.62
CA ALA A 217 -19.63 15.06 -9.57
C ALA A 217 -19.30 16.49 -9.10
N GLU A 218 -18.02 16.86 -8.96
CA GLU A 218 -17.63 18.21 -8.52
C GLU A 218 -17.88 19.31 -9.58
N SER A 219 -18.02 18.94 -10.86
CA SER A 219 -18.32 19.89 -11.94
C SER A 219 -19.82 20.24 -12.05
N GLN A 220 -20.71 19.52 -11.34
CA GLN A 220 -22.17 19.71 -11.45
C GLN A 220 -22.78 20.53 -10.29
N ASP A 221 -22.04 20.80 -9.21
CA ASP A 221 -22.55 21.47 -8.01
C ASP A 221 -22.05 22.92 -7.79
N ALA A 222 -21.42 23.56 -8.79
CA ALA A 222 -21.03 24.97 -8.70
C ALA A 222 -22.17 25.94 -9.13
N GLU A 223 -23.00 26.24 -8.13
CA GLU A 223 -23.90 27.40 -7.90
C GLU A 223 -25.14 27.70 -8.80
N PRO A 224 -26.32 27.92 -8.17
CA PRO A 224 -27.42 28.70 -8.72
C PRO A 224 -27.40 30.16 -8.23
N GLY A 225 -27.43 31.09 -9.19
CA GLY A 225 -28.26 32.29 -9.14
C GLY A 225 -27.69 33.58 -8.53
N THR A 226 -27.52 34.58 -9.39
CA THR A 226 -27.99 35.95 -9.08
C THR A 226 -28.73 36.50 -10.28
N ALA A 227 -30.01 36.77 -10.06
CA ALA A 227 -30.88 37.52 -10.95
C ALA A 227 -30.38 38.96 -11.04
N ASP A 228 -30.46 39.55 -12.24
CA ASP A 228 -30.53 41.01 -12.37
C ASP A 228 -31.70 41.39 -13.29
N LEU A 229 -32.55 42.26 -12.73
CA LEU A 229 -33.80 42.78 -13.25
C LEU A 229 -33.57 44.26 -13.56
N GLN A 230 -33.57 44.63 -14.84
CA GLN A 230 -33.82 46.01 -15.31
C GLN A 230 -34.09 45.92 -16.83
N SER A 231 -35.32 46.04 -17.36
CA SER A 231 -36.30 47.14 -17.38
C SER A 231 -36.32 47.89 -18.73
N ALA A 232 -37.54 48.08 -19.24
CA ALA A 232 -38.04 49.02 -20.27
C ALA A 232 -37.92 48.60 -21.76
N GLU A 233 -38.98 48.17 -22.47
CA GLU A 233 -40.23 48.87 -22.95
C GLU A 233 -40.12 49.35 -24.44
N PRO A 234 -41.19 49.70 -25.19
CA PRO A 234 -42.13 48.77 -25.83
C PRO A 234 -42.54 49.16 -27.30
N ARG A 235 -43.44 48.35 -27.90
CA ARG A 235 -44.43 48.64 -28.99
C ARG A 235 -43.97 49.19 -30.36
N ASN A 236 -44.30 48.47 -31.44
CA ASN A 236 -45.24 48.97 -32.46
C ASN A 236 -45.76 47.87 -33.41
N ALA A 237 -46.91 48.15 -34.02
CA ALA A 237 -47.85 47.24 -34.65
C ALA A 237 -47.83 47.26 -36.20
N GLU A 238 -48.26 46.13 -36.79
CA GLU A 238 -49.03 45.97 -38.05
C GLU A 238 -48.45 46.42 -39.43
N PRO A 239 -49.06 46.06 -40.59
CA PRO A 239 -49.56 44.74 -41.01
C PRO A 239 -49.25 44.40 -42.51
N GLY A 240 -49.55 43.15 -42.92
CA GLY A 240 -50.10 42.82 -44.25
C GLY A 240 -49.15 42.56 -45.43
N ASN A 241 -49.22 41.35 -46.01
CA ASN A 241 -49.52 41.21 -47.44
C ASN A 241 -50.07 39.81 -47.77
N ALA A 242 -51.11 39.81 -48.60
CA ALA A 242 -51.77 38.65 -49.18
C ALA A 242 -51.16 38.27 -50.54
N GLY A 243 -51.45 37.05 -50.98
CA GLY A 243 -51.17 36.52 -52.32
C GLY A 243 -50.52 35.14 -52.18
N GLY A 244 -51.10 34.02 -52.61
CA GLY A 244 -52.21 33.73 -53.51
C GLY A 244 -51.89 32.35 -54.10
N GLY A 245 -52.78 31.37 -54.00
CA GLY A 245 -52.44 30.00 -54.40
C GLY A 245 -53.55 28.97 -54.31
N ARG A 246 -54.54 29.12 -55.20
CA ARG A 246 -55.55 28.15 -55.68
C ARG A 246 -56.73 27.80 -54.77
#